data_AF-A0A819KJS7-F1
#
_entry.id   AF-A0A819KJS7-F1
#
_cell.length_a   1.000
_cell.length_b   1.000
_cell.length_c   1.000
_cell.angle_alpha   90.00
_cell.angle_beta   90.00
_cell.angle_gamma   90.00
#
_symmetry.space_group_name_H-M   'P 1'
#
loop_
_entity.id
_entity.type
_entity.pdbx_description
1 polymer ?
#
loop_
_entity_poly.entity_id
_entity_poly.type
_entity_poly.pdbx_seq_one_letter_code
_entity_poly.pdbx_strand_id
1 'polypeptide(L)'
;MSSHLSVRDRRRIISLNIDQGVNVHEIARRIPCSIQTVYNILQLFQETNDVIERNGRGRLRILNNDQVNTLRQLLYQYPTDTSSSIADRLLRRTGLGINPRTIRNYRSSLGFRPVHARSQPLINARHAQERLTFCLSYAAAHCDNVRIHILNVREILYHPILSQPPLDIIC
;
A
#
# COMPACT_ATOMS: atom_id res chain seq x y z
N MET A 1 26.77 -13.61 12.41
CA MET A 1 26.56 -12.27 11.81
C MET A 1 27.15 -12.29 10.41
N SER A 2 26.34 -12.44 9.37
CA SER A 2 26.83 -12.35 7.98
C SER A 2 26.99 -10.87 7.63
N SER A 3 28.17 -10.30 7.87
CA SER A 3 28.47 -8.92 7.47
C SER A 3 28.73 -8.89 5.96
N HIS A 4 27.76 -8.43 5.19
CA HIS A 4 27.96 -8.16 3.76
C HIS A 4 29.06 -7.11 3.60
N LEU A 5 30.02 -7.39 2.72
CA LEU A 5 31.11 -6.46 2.44
C LEU A 5 30.55 -5.28 1.64
N SER A 6 30.99 -4.05 1.96
CA SER A 6 30.53 -2.88 1.23
C SER A 6 30.98 -2.95 -0.23
N VAL A 7 30.21 -2.37 -1.15
CA VAL A 7 30.57 -2.30 -2.58
C VAL A 7 31.96 -1.64 -2.77
N ARG A 8 32.29 -0.67 -1.92
CA ARG A 8 33.60 -0.01 -1.91
C ARG A 8 34.73 -0.99 -1.60
N ASP A 9 34.57 -1.83 -0.57
CA ASP A 9 35.59 -2.82 -0.19
C ASP A 9 35.74 -3.90 -1.25
N ARG A 10 34.63 -4.33 -1.86
CA ARG A 10 34.64 -5.29 -2.97
C ARG A 10 35.40 -4.73 -4.19
N ARG A 11 35.18 -3.46 -4.55
CA ARG A 11 35.96 -2.77 -5.61
C ARG A 11 37.43 -2.70 -5.25
N ARG A 12 37.74 -2.38 -3.99
CA ARG A 12 39.13 -2.31 -3.51
C ARG A 12 39.83 -3.67 -3.58
N ILE A 13 39.14 -4.76 -3.28
CA ILE A 13 39.65 -6.13 -3.44
C ILE A 13 40.06 -6.37 -4.89
N ILE A 14 39.17 -6.02 -5.85
CA ILE A 14 39.41 -6.23 -7.27
C ILE A 14 40.60 -5.40 -7.75
N SER A 15 40.65 -4.10 -7.41
CA SER A 15 41.77 -3.23 -7.81
C SER A 15 43.11 -3.70 -7.22
N LEU A 16 43.11 -4.17 -5.97
CA LEU A 16 44.33 -4.68 -5.35
C LEU A 16 44.84 -5.93 -6.06
N ASN A 17 43.95 -6.82 -6.52
CA ASN A 17 44.37 -8.05 -7.16
C ASN A 17 44.73 -7.86 -8.64
N ILE A 18 43.89 -7.17 -9.41
CA ILE A 18 44.02 -7.06 -10.86
C ILE A 18 44.97 -5.95 -11.26
N ASP A 19 44.84 -4.75 -10.67
CA ASP A 19 45.65 -3.60 -11.06
C ASP A 19 47.02 -3.62 -10.39
N GLN A 20 47.09 -4.13 -9.14
CA GLN A 20 48.30 -4.07 -8.31
C GLN A 20 48.97 -5.44 -8.09
N GLY A 21 48.37 -6.54 -8.55
CA GLY A 21 48.95 -7.88 -8.44
C GLY A 21 49.11 -8.40 -7.00
N VAL A 22 48.37 -7.84 -6.04
CA VAL A 22 48.50 -8.20 -4.62
C VAL A 22 47.90 -9.60 -4.37
N ASN A 23 48.60 -10.40 -3.57
CA ASN A 23 48.18 -11.75 -3.20
C ASN A 23 46.89 -11.71 -2.34
N VAL A 24 45.98 -12.64 -2.62
CA VAL A 24 44.73 -12.88 -1.88
C VAL A 24 44.91 -12.90 -0.35
N HIS A 25 45.97 -13.55 0.17
CA HIS A 25 46.24 -13.60 1.61
C HIS A 25 46.55 -12.22 2.20
N GLU A 26 47.20 -11.37 1.42
CA GLU A 26 47.50 -10.01 1.85
C GLU A 26 46.27 -9.11 1.73
N ILE A 27 45.45 -9.29 0.69
CA ILE A 27 44.17 -8.60 0.53
C ILE A 27 43.25 -8.87 1.72
N ALA A 28 43.11 -10.14 2.15
CA ALA A 28 42.29 -10.53 3.29
C ALA A 28 42.81 -9.96 4.63
N ARG A 29 44.10 -9.63 4.73
CA ARG A 29 44.67 -8.91 5.88
C ARG A 29 44.40 -7.40 5.82
N ARG A 30 44.49 -6.80 4.64
CA ARG A 30 44.25 -5.36 4.42
C ARG A 30 42.77 -4.98 4.50
N ILE A 31 41.90 -5.88 4.06
CA ILE A 31 40.44 -5.75 4.08
C ILE A 31 39.95 -6.93 4.92
N PRO A 32 39.53 -6.71 6.19
CA PRO A 32 39.29 -7.79 7.15
C PRO A 32 38.08 -8.63 6.74
N CYS A 33 38.34 -9.60 5.88
CA CYS A 33 37.38 -10.58 5.37
C CYS A 33 38.06 -11.93 5.20
N SER A 34 37.27 -12.99 5.00
CA SER A 34 37.86 -14.31 4.80
C SER A 34 38.54 -14.41 3.44
N ILE A 35 39.59 -15.22 3.34
CA ILE A 35 40.26 -15.56 2.07
C ILE A 35 39.23 -16.08 1.04
N GLN A 36 38.27 -16.89 1.49
CA GLN A 36 37.18 -17.40 0.64
C GLN A 36 36.32 -16.27 0.08
N THR A 37 36.04 -15.24 0.88
CA THR A 37 35.29 -14.06 0.42
C THR A 37 36.02 -13.34 -0.70
N VAL A 38 37.35 -13.19 -0.59
CA VAL A 38 38.17 -12.60 -1.65
C VAL A 38 38.08 -13.42 -2.93
N TYR A 39 38.27 -14.75 -2.86
CA TYR A 39 38.12 -15.64 -4.02
C TYR A 39 36.74 -15.53 -4.66
N ASN A 40 35.67 -15.58 -3.86
CA ASN A 40 34.30 -15.48 -4.38
C ASN A 40 34.03 -14.15 -5.09
N ILE A 41 34.61 -13.05 -4.59
CA ILE A 41 34.49 -11.72 -5.23
C ILE A 41 35.25 -11.68 -6.55
N LEU A 42 36.49 -12.18 -6.59
CA LEU A 42 37.29 -12.21 -7.81
C LEU A 42 36.66 -13.11 -8.87
N GLN A 43 36.16 -14.29 -8.47
CA GLN A 43 35.44 -15.20 -9.37
C GLN A 43 34.17 -14.55 -9.92
N LEU A 44 33.36 -13.90 -9.07
CA LEU A 44 32.17 -13.18 -9.53
C LEU A 44 32.54 -12.10 -10.57
N PHE A 45 33.61 -11.35 -10.31
CA PHE A 45 34.08 -10.32 -11.23
C PHE A 45 34.55 -10.92 -12.55
N GLN A 46 35.27 -12.04 -12.54
CA GLN A 46 35.66 -12.74 -13.77
C GLN A 46 34.46 -13.25 -14.57
N GLU A 47 33.41 -13.75 -13.89
CA GLU A 47 32.21 -14.27 -14.55
C GLU A 47 31.29 -13.18 -15.11
N THR A 48 31.20 -12.03 -14.42
CA THR A 48 30.14 -11.03 -14.70
C THR A 48 30.67 -9.65 -15.07
N ASN A 49 31.97 -9.40 -14.89
CA ASN A 49 32.60 -8.07 -14.93
C ASN A 49 31.93 -7.04 -13.99
N ASP A 50 31.25 -7.53 -12.95
CA ASP A 50 30.55 -6.70 -11.97
C ASP A 50 30.97 -7.06 -10.54
N VAL A 51 30.81 -6.09 -9.65
CA VAL A 51 31.15 -6.15 -8.23
C VAL A 51 29.89 -6.35 -7.38
N ILE A 52 28.72 -6.07 -7.95
CA ILE A 52 27.43 -6.16 -7.28
C ILE A 52 27.10 -7.61 -6.95
N GLU A 53 26.71 -7.87 -5.70
CA GLU A 53 26.28 -9.20 -5.27
C GLU A 53 25.00 -9.63 -6.00
N ARG A 54 24.94 -10.90 -6.38
CA ARG A 54 23.71 -11.47 -6.94
C ARG A 54 22.67 -11.52 -5.84
N ASN A 55 21.59 -10.75 -5.99
CA ASN A 55 20.44 -10.87 -5.11
C ASN A 55 19.93 -12.32 -5.13
N GLY A 56 19.68 -12.88 -3.95
CA GLY A 56 19.06 -14.19 -3.84
C GLY A 56 17.72 -14.20 -4.58
N ARG A 57 17.41 -15.31 -5.26
CA ARG A 57 16.18 -15.47 -6.06
C ARG A 57 14.90 -15.42 -5.22
N GLY A 58 15.02 -15.55 -3.90
CA GLY A 58 13.90 -15.62 -2.97
C GLY A 58 13.04 -16.87 -3.20
N ARG A 59 11.95 -16.98 -2.43
CA ARG A 59 10.95 -18.03 -2.62
C ARG A 59 10.11 -17.73 -3.85
N LEU A 60 9.89 -18.75 -4.70
CA LEU A 60 8.97 -18.65 -5.83
C LEU A 60 7.56 -18.29 -5.36
N ARG A 61 6.91 -17.43 -6.13
CA ARG A 61 5.52 -17.04 -5.87
C ARG A 61 4.57 -18.18 -6.20
N ILE A 62 3.45 -18.25 -5.48
CA ILE A 62 2.41 -19.27 -5.69
C ILE A 62 1.70 -19.07 -7.04
N LEU A 63 1.55 -17.81 -7.47
CA LEU A 63 0.86 -17.46 -8.70
C LEU A 63 1.86 -17.10 -9.80
N ASN A 64 1.62 -17.63 -11.00
CA ASN A 64 2.28 -17.21 -12.22
C ASN A 64 1.68 -15.88 -12.72
N ASN A 65 2.39 -15.19 -13.62
CA ASN A 65 1.96 -13.88 -14.14
C ASN A 65 0.58 -13.92 -14.79
N ASP A 66 0.25 -14.98 -15.54
CA ASP A 66 -1.05 -15.13 -16.18
C ASP A 66 -2.18 -15.30 -15.15
N GLN A 67 -1.92 -16.07 -14.10
CA GLN A 67 -2.88 -16.25 -13.02
C GLN A 67 -3.07 -14.96 -12.21
N VAL A 68 -2.01 -14.16 -12.05
CA VAL A 68 -2.11 -12.81 -11.46
C VAL A 68 -2.96 -11.90 -12.35
N ASN A 69 -2.85 -11.99 -13.67
CA ASN A 69 -3.70 -11.25 -14.59
C ASN A 69 -5.17 -11.68 -14.49
N THR A 70 -5.44 -12.98 -14.42
CA THR A 70 -6.79 -13.51 -14.17
C THR A 70 -7.35 -13.02 -12.83
N LEU A 71 -6.54 -13.03 -11.78
CA LEU A 71 -6.93 -12.47 -10.48
C LEU A 71 -7.24 -10.97 -10.58
N ARG A 72 -6.44 -10.20 -11.31
CA ARG A 72 -6.68 -8.77 -11.54
C ARG A 72 -8.03 -8.54 -12.22
N GLN A 73 -8.36 -9.32 -13.24
CA GLN A 73 -9.66 -9.25 -13.93
C GLN A 73 -10.82 -9.57 -12.99
N LEU A 74 -10.68 -10.62 -12.15
CA LEU A 74 -11.69 -10.97 -11.14
C LEU A 74 -11.92 -9.83 -10.14
N LEU A 75 -10.85 -9.16 -9.69
CA LEU A 75 -10.94 -8.04 -8.76
C LEU A 75 -11.62 -6.81 -9.39
N TYR A 76 -11.45 -6.58 -10.69
CA TYR A 76 -12.19 -5.54 -11.41
C TYR A 76 -13.67 -5.90 -11.59
N GLN A 77 -13.96 -7.16 -11.91
CA GLN A 77 -15.33 -7.63 -12.15
C GLN A 77 -16.14 -7.68 -10.84
N TYR A 78 -15.50 -8.00 -9.72
CA TYR A 78 -16.14 -8.16 -8.41
C TYR A 78 -15.41 -7.35 -7.32
N PRO A 79 -15.49 -6.00 -7.35
CA PRO A 79 -14.71 -5.14 -6.46
C PRO A 79 -15.11 -5.25 -4.98
N THR A 80 -16.37 -5.62 -4.70
CA THR A 80 -16.93 -5.76 -3.35
C THR A 80 -16.75 -7.16 -2.76
N ASP A 81 -16.35 -8.15 -3.56
CA ASP A 81 -16.25 -9.53 -3.10
C ASP A 81 -15.12 -9.72 -2.08
N THR A 82 -15.38 -10.61 -1.12
CA THR A 82 -14.43 -10.99 -0.08
C THR A 82 -13.28 -11.82 -0.66
N SER A 83 -12.14 -11.85 0.03
CA SER A 83 -10.99 -12.64 -0.42
C SER A 83 -11.30 -14.14 -0.55
N SER A 84 -12.21 -14.68 0.26
CA SER A 84 -12.65 -16.07 0.14
C SER A 84 -13.46 -16.32 -1.14
N SER A 85 -14.44 -15.44 -1.43
CA SER A 85 -15.23 -15.54 -2.68
C SER A 85 -14.33 -15.43 -3.92
N ILE A 86 -13.37 -14.50 -3.90
CA ILE A 86 -12.40 -14.35 -4.99
C ILE A 86 -11.50 -15.60 -5.11
N ALA A 87 -11.08 -16.21 -4.00
CA ALA A 87 -10.32 -17.45 -4.02
C ALA A 87 -11.12 -18.59 -4.69
N ASP A 88 -12.39 -18.75 -4.33
CA ASP A 88 -13.27 -19.77 -4.94
C ASP A 88 -13.49 -19.52 -6.43
N ARG A 89 -13.67 -18.25 -6.85
CA ARG A 89 -13.77 -17.88 -8.27
C ARG A 89 -12.48 -18.17 -9.03
N LEU A 90 -11.32 -17.89 -8.42
CA LEU A 90 -10.03 -18.16 -9.02
C LEU A 90 -9.81 -19.67 -9.16
N LEU A 91 -10.11 -20.45 -8.13
CA LEU A 91 -10.09 -21.91 -8.16
C LEU A 91 -10.95 -22.46 -9.31
N ARG A 92 -12.17 -21.95 -9.48
CA ARG A 92 -13.05 -22.37 -10.59
C ARG A 92 -12.48 -22.04 -11.98
N ARG A 93 -11.69 -20.98 -12.12
CA ARG A 93 -11.12 -20.57 -13.41
C ARG A 93 -9.77 -21.21 -13.72
N THR A 94 -8.92 -21.41 -12.71
CA THR A 94 -7.53 -21.85 -12.90
C THR A 94 -7.23 -23.22 -12.30
N GLY A 95 -8.18 -23.83 -11.59
CA GLY A 95 -7.99 -25.11 -10.88
C GLY A 95 -7.08 -25.02 -9.66
N LEU A 96 -6.64 -23.82 -9.26
CA LEU A 96 -5.65 -23.63 -8.19
C LEU A 96 -6.31 -23.12 -6.90
N GLY A 97 -6.22 -23.92 -5.84
CA GLY A 97 -6.70 -23.55 -4.51
C GLY A 97 -5.71 -22.63 -3.81
N ILE A 98 -6.15 -21.43 -3.41
CA ILE A 98 -5.29 -20.43 -2.76
C ILE A 98 -5.92 -19.98 -1.45
N ASN A 99 -5.09 -19.86 -0.41
CA ASN A 99 -5.53 -19.33 0.87
C ASN A 99 -6.08 -17.89 0.69
N PRO A 100 -7.27 -17.56 1.25
CA PRO A 100 -7.83 -16.21 1.18
C PRO A 100 -6.87 -15.10 1.65
N ARG A 101 -5.98 -15.39 2.60
CA ARG A 101 -4.95 -14.44 3.06
C ARG A 101 -3.94 -14.10 1.95
N THR A 102 -3.58 -15.08 1.12
CA THR A 102 -2.72 -14.86 -0.05
C THR A 102 -3.41 -13.96 -1.06
N ILE A 103 -4.70 -14.17 -1.32
CA ILE A 103 -5.50 -13.28 -2.18
C ILE A 103 -5.53 -11.86 -1.63
N ARG A 104 -5.70 -11.67 -0.32
CA ARG A 104 -5.63 -10.35 0.32
C ARG A 104 -4.27 -9.66 0.11
N ASN A 105 -3.17 -10.39 0.25
CA ASN A 105 -1.83 -9.87 0.01
C ASN A 105 -1.65 -9.45 -1.46
N TYR A 106 -2.08 -10.29 -2.41
CA TYR A 106 -2.05 -9.95 -3.83
C TYR A 106 -2.90 -8.72 -4.13
N ARG A 107 -4.12 -8.66 -3.60
CA ARG A 107 -5.03 -7.52 -3.75
C ARG A 107 -4.36 -6.21 -3.33
N SER A 108 -3.72 -6.20 -2.15
CA SER A 108 -2.95 -5.04 -1.67
C SER A 108 -1.76 -4.71 -2.56
N SER A 109 -0.97 -5.72 -2.96
CA SER A 109 0.22 -5.51 -3.81
C SER A 109 -0.13 -4.99 -5.22
N LEU A 110 -1.33 -5.32 -5.70
CA LEU A 110 -1.86 -4.87 -6.98
C LEU A 110 -2.56 -3.50 -6.89
N GLY A 111 -2.61 -2.88 -5.70
CA GLY A 111 -3.20 -1.55 -5.49
C GLY A 111 -4.71 -1.52 -5.28
N PHE A 112 -5.37 -2.69 -5.17
CA PHE A 112 -6.83 -2.73 -4.95
C PHE A 112 -7.19 -2.53 -3.49
N ARG A 113 -8.19 -1.68 -3.24
CA ARG A 113 -8.80 -1.49 -1.92
C ARG A 113 -10.18 -2.15 -1.85
N PRO A 114 -10.61 -2.64 -0.69
CA PRO A 114 -11.99 -3.06 -0.49
C PRO A 114 -12.92 -1.86 -0.70
N VAL A 115 -13.92 -2.03 -1.57
CA VAL A 115 -15.00 -1.05 -1.75
C VAL A 115 -16.16 -1.53 -0.89
N HIS A 116 -16.59 -0.68 0.04
CA HIS A 116 -17.79 -0.93 0.84
C HIS A 116 -18.91 -0.05 0.30
N ALA A 117 -20.07 -0.64 0.06
CA ALA A 117 -21.28 0.13 -0.21
C ALA A 117 -21.56 1.02 1.02
N ARG A 118 -21.83 2.30 0.79
CA ARG A 118 -22.22 3.21 1.86
C ARG A 118 -23.60 2.81 2.36
N SER A 119 -23.74 2.57 3.66
CA SER A 119 -25.02 2.18 4.28
C SER A 119 -26.08 3.27 4.22
N GLN A 120 -25.67 4.54 4.07
CA GLN A 120 -26.59 5.66 3.95
C GLN A 120 -26.52 6.26 2.55
N PRO A 121 -27.67 6.60 1.94
CA PRO A 121 -27.68 7.34 0.69
C PRO A 121 -27.05 8.71 0.92
N LEU A 122 -26.36 9.22 -0.10
CA LEU A 122 -25.90 10.61 -0.08
C LEU A 122 -27.15 11.51 0.00
N ILE A 123 -27.28 12.31 1.06
CA ILE A 123 -28.39 13.25 1.20
C ILE A 123 -28.16 14.38 0.18
N ASN A 124 -29.03 14.47 -0.82
CA ASN A 124 -29.05 15.63 -1.72
C ASN A 124 -29.83 16.79 -1.08
N ALA A 125 -29.70 18.01 -1.62
CA ALA A 125 -30.35 19.20 -1.07
C ALA A 125 -31.88 19.04 -0.95
N ARG A 126 -32.50 18.33 -1.91
CA ARG A 126 -33.93 18.02 -1.90
C ARG A 126 -34.33 17.14 -0.72
N HIS A 127 -33.63 16.02 -0.49
CA HIS A 127 -33.90 15.13 0.64
C HIS A 127 -33.68 15.83 1.98
N ALA A 128 -32.72 16.76 2.06
CA ALA A 128 -32.52 17.58 3.26
C ALA A 128 -33.72 18.50 3.52
N GLN A 129 -34.25 19.15 2.48
CA GLN A 129 -35.45 19.98 2.57
C GLN A 129 -36.68 19.15 2.94
N GLU A 130 -36.91 18.01 2.29
CA GLU A 130 -38.02 17.10 2.59
C GLU A 130 -37.98 16.63 4.05
N ARG A 131 -36.79 16.26 4.55
CA ARG A 131 -36.61 15.92 5.97
C ARG A 131 -36.91 17.08 6.90
N LEU A 132 -36.45 18.29 6.57
CA LEU A 132 -36.75 19.49 7.36
C LEU A 132 -38.25 19.76 7.40
N THR A 133 -38.93 19.71 6.25
CA THR A 133 -40.39 19.91 6.17
C THR A 133 -41.15 18.87 6.97
N PHE A 134 -40.74 17.60 6.92
CA PHE A 134 -41.32 16.53 7.72
C PHE A 134 -41.09 16.77 9.22
N CYS A 135 -39.88 17.14 9.64
CA CYS A 135 -39.61 17.41 11.06
C CYS A 135 -40.44 18.58 11.59
N LEU A 136 -40.61 19.65 10.80
CA LEU A 136 -41.43 20.81 11.18
C LEU A 136 -42.92 20.45 11.27
N SER A 137 -43.46 19.71 10.30
CA SER A 137 -44.87 19.30 10.32
C SER A 137 -45.17 18.26 11.39
N TYR A 138 -44.26 17.32 11.61
CA TYR A 138 -44.36 16.30 12.65
C TYR A 138 -44.30 16.91 14.05
N ALA A 139 -43.37 17.85 14.28
CA ALA A 139 -43.31 18.61 15.52
C ALA A 139 -44.62 19.36 15.75
N ALA A 140 -45.11 20.12 14.77
CA ALA A 140 -46.38 20.84 14.88
C ALA A 140 -47.58 19.92 15.20
N ALA A 141 -47.63 18.71 14.63
CA ALA A 141 -48.71 17.75 14.83
C ALA A 141 -48.62 16.95 16.16
N HIS A 142 -47.44 16.83 16.77
CA HIS A 142 -47.21 16.04 18.00
C HIS A 142 -46.77 16.90 19.20
N CYS A 143 -46.94 18.22 19.10
CA CYS A 143 -46.60 19.20 20.12
C CYS A 143 -47.62 19.24 21.27
N ASP A 144 -47.76 18.14 22.01
CA ASP A 144 -48.22 18.17 23.41
C ASP A 144 -47.13 17.73 24.41
N ASN A 145 -45.95 17.25 23.96
CA ASN A 145 -44.89 16.80 24.89
C ASN A 145 -43.43 17.11 24.52
N VAL A 146 -43.14 17.94 23.51
CA VAL A 146 -41.75 18.33 23.18
C VAL A 146 -41.57 19.85 23.24
N ARG A 147 -41.89 20.44 24.39
CA ARG A 147 -41.60 21.85 24.70
C ARG A 147 -40.30 22.03 25.51
N ILE A 148 -39.40 21.02 25.54
CA ILE A 148 -38.19 21.07 26.40
C ILE A 148 -36.86 21.15 25.62
N HIS A 149 -36.77 20.89 24.31
CA HIS A 149 -35.46 20.84 23.63
C HIS A 149 -35.26 21.69 22.37
N ILE A 150 -36.22 22.53 21.98
CA ILE A 150 -36.05 23.40 20.79
C ILE A 150 -35.48 24.80 21.15
N LEU A 151 -35.35 25.14 22.44
CA LEU A 151 -34.76 26.43 22.84
C LEU A 151 -33.22 26.44 22.91
N ASN A 152 -32.52 25.30 22.78
CA ASN A 152 -31.05 25.25 22.86
C ASN A 152 -30.31 25.13 21.51
N VAL A 153 -31.00 25.13 20.37
CA VAL A 153 -30.32 25.08 19.05
C VAL A 153 -30.11 26.48 18.43
N ARG A 154 -30.73 27.53 19.01
CA ARG A 154 -30.47 28.92 18.57
C ARG A 154 -29.12 29.47 19.03
N GLU A 155 -28.44 28.85 20.01
CA GLU A 155 -27.10 29.28 20.45
C GLU A 155 -25.94 28.62 19.68
N ILE A 156 -26.16 27.51 18.97
CA ILE A 156 -25.05 26.77 18.32
C ILE A 156 -24.80 27.23 16.87
N LEU A 157 -25.66 28.08 16.30
CA LEU A 157 -25.48 28.63 14.95
C LEU A 157 -24.99 30.10 14.92
N TYR A 158 -24.48 30.62 16.04
CA TYR A 158 -23.77 31.90 16.09
C TYR A 158 -22.38 31.75 16.72
N HIS A 159 -21.48 31.05 16.03
CA HIS A 159 -20.04 31.29 16.20
C HIS A 159 -19.52 32.07 14.98
N PRO A 160 -19.09 33.33 15.15
CA PRO A 160 -18.72 34.21 14.05
C PRO A 160 -17.24 34.01 13.70
N ILE A 161 -16.86 32.84 13.18
CA ILE A 161 -15.53 32.65 12.60
C ILE A 161 -15.68 31.70 11.42
N LEU A 162 -15.97 32.27 10.24
CA LEU A 162 -15.30 32.00 8.98
C LEU A 162 -16.14 32.60 7.82
N SER A 163 -15.45 33.43 7.04
CA SER A 163 -15.84 34.10 5.80
C SER A 163 -16.72 35.36 5.91
N GLN A 164 -16.07 36.44 6.34
CA GLN A 164 -16.27 37.73 5.66
C GLN A 164 -16.09 37.54 4.13
N PRO A 165 -16.82 38.28 3.29
CA PRO A 165 -16.46 38.42 1.87
C PRO A 165 -15.10 39.13 1.75
N PRO A 166 -14.35 38.97 0.64
CA PRO A 166 -13.13 39.72 0.45
C PRO A 166 -13.45 41.21 0.44
N LEU A 167 -12.77 41.98 1.29
CA LEU A 167 -12.69 43.42 1.14
C LEU A 167 -11.92 43.70 -0.14
N ASP A 168 -12.64 44.09 -1.19
CA ASP A 168 -12.07 44.92 -2.23
C ASP A 168 -11.59 46.22 -1.58
N ILE A 169 -10.32 46.50 -1.78
CA ILE A 169 -9.65 47.77 -1.49
C ILE A 169 -10.39 48.85 -2.29
N ILE A 170 -11.05 49.79 -1.62
CA ILE A 170 -11.37 51.07 -2.25
C ILE A 170 -10.07 51.88 -2.24
N CYS A 171 -9.87 52.71 -3.27
CA CYS A 171 -9.18 53.97 -3.04
C CYS A 171 -9.95 54.81 -2.01
#